data_AF-A0A1W9QVT5-F1
#
_entry.id   AF-A0A1W9QVT5-F1
#
_cell.length_a   1.000
_cell.length_b   1.000
_cell.length_c   1.000
_cell.angle_alpha   90.00
_cell.angle_beta   90.00
_cell.angle_gamma   90.00
#
_symmetry.space_group_name_H-M   'P 1'
#
loop_
_entity.id
_entity.type
_entity.pdbx_description
1 polymer ?
#
loop_
_entity_poly.entity_id
_entity_poly.type
_entity_poly.pdbx_seq_one_letter_code
_entity_poly.pdbx_strand_id
1 'polypeptide(L)'
;REKVNRSVVIGPAIMMKFASLTTKKYSIPTEASLNTIMVDGTGMCGACRVSVGGKTKFVCVDGPEFDAHEVNFDEMLSRLGAYKEQEMVAYEKYLKSVQ
;
A
#
# COMPACT_ATOMS: atom_id res chain seq x y z
N ARG A 1 -1.86 31.93 -3.44
CA ARG A 1 -1.99 30.46 -3.20
C ARG A 1 -1.44 30.19 -1.82
N GLU A 2 -2.14 29.40 -1.02
CA GLU A 2 -1.68 29.01 0.32
C GLU A 2 -0.55 27.98 0.22
N LYS A 3 0.36 27.99 1.19
CA LYS A 3 1.47 27.04 1.28
C LYS A 3 0.95 25.72 1.85
N VAL A 4 1.14 24.62 1.14
CA VAL A 4 0.86 23.27 1.65
C VAL A 4 2.13 22.71 2.30
N ASN A 5 2.06 22.42 3.61
CA ASN A 5 3.21 21.94 4.37
C ASN A 5 3.35 20.41 4.42
N ARG A 6 2.26 19.67 4.23
CA ARG A 6 2.21 18.21 4.30
C ARG A 6 1.03 17.70 3.47
N SER A 7 1.19 16.52 2.88
CA SER A 7 0.13 15.75 2.24
C SER A 7 0.06 14.35 2.85
N VAL A 8 -1.13 13.81 2.99
CA VAL A 8 -1.36 12.42 3.42
C VAL A 8 -2.22 11.75 2.36
N VAL A 9 -1.78 10.61 1.85
CA VAL A 9 -2.47 9.90 0.76
C VAL A 9 -2.91 8.51 1.23
N ILE A 10 -4.20 8.23 1.07
CA ILE A 10 -4.83 6.98 1.50
C ILE A 10 -5.82 6.57 0.42
N GLY A 11 -5.63 5.38 -0.16
CA GLY A 11 -6.50 4.88 -1.21
C GLY A 11 -5.87 3.71 -1.97
N PRO A 12 -6.35 3.40 -3.19
CA PRO A 12 -5.74 2.37 -4.02
C PRO A 12 -4.24 2.63 -4.23
N ALA A 13 -3.41 1.59 -4.25
CA ALA A 13 -1.96 1.71 -4.41
C ALA A 13 -1.57 2.52 -5.67
N ILE A 14 -2.33 2.39 -6.76
CA ILE A 14 -2.11 3.15 -7.98
C ILE A 14 -2.40 4.65 -7.80
N MET A 15 -3.43 5.00 -7.02
CA MET A 15 -3.75 6.39 -6.69
C MET A 15 -2.64 6.98 -5.81
N MET A 16 -2.22 6.25 -4.78
CA MET A 16 -1.14 6.68 -3.89
C MET A 16 0.18 6.91 -4.66
N LYS A 17 0.51 6.04 -5.62
CA LYS A 17 1.67 6.21 -6.52
C LYS A 17 1.63 7.55 -7.25
N PHE A 18 0.52 7.87 -7.91
CA PHE A 18 0.42 9.11 -8.69
C PHE A 18 0.27 10.36 -7.81
N ALA A 19 -0.34 10.24 -6.63
CA ALA A 19 -0.37 11.32 -5.65
C ALA A 19 1.03 11.62 -5.09
N SER A 20 1.84 10.59 -4.79
CA SER A 20 3.25 10.71 -4.43
C SER A 20 4.06 11.43 -5.52
N LEU A 21 3.93 11.01 -6.78
CA LEU A 21 4.61 11.65 -7.91
C LEU A 21 4.17 13.11 -8.11
N THR A 22 2.89 13.42 -7.88
CA THR A 22 2.37 14.80 -8.01
C THR A 22 2.93 15.70 -6.93
N THR A 23 2.88 15.27 -5.67
CA THR A 23 3.39 16.04 -4.52
C THR A 23 4.90 16.21 -4.54
N LYS A 24 5.65 15.22 -5.06
CA LYS A 24 7.10 15.30 -5.27
C LYS A 24 7.50 16.46 -6.19
N LYS A 25 6.71 16.76 -7.24
CA LYS A 25 6.96 17.91 -8.14
C LYS A 25 6.91 19.27 -7.44
N TYR A 26 6.16 19.35 -6.33
CA TYR A 26 6.00 20.56 -5.54
C TYR A 26 6.83 20.55 -4.26
N SER A 27 7.70 19.55 -4.09
CA SER A 27 8.49 19.35 -2.87
C SER A 27 7.65 19.34 -1.59
N ILE A 28 6.43 18.79 -1.68
CA ILE A 28 5.52 18.67 -0.53
C ILE A 28 5.83 17.36 0.19
N PRO A 29 6.23 17.39 1.48
CA PRO A 29 6.38 16.19 2.30
C PRO A 29 5.08 15.37 2.27
N THR A 30 5.16 14.10 1.88
CA THR A 30 3.98 13.27 1.64
C THR A 30 4.12 11.90 2.27
N GLU A 31 3.13 11.51 3.06
CA GLU A 31 3.04 10.15 3.59
C GLU A 31 1.95 9.37 2.89
N ALA A 32 2.17 8.07 2.73
CA ALA A 32 1.19 7.12 2.22
C ALA A 32 0.88 6.08 3.30
N SER A 33 -0.40 5.85 3.58
CA SER A 33 -0.84 4.75 4.44
C SER A 33 -1.03 3.49 3.59
N LEU A 34 -0.09 2.56 3.68
CA LEU A 34 0.02 1.42 2.76
C LEU A 34 -0.96 0.29 3.12
N ASN A 35 -1.55 -0.31 2.09
CA ASN A 35 -2.54 -1.38 2.21
C ASN A 35 -2.04 -2.73 1.62
N THR A 36 -0.81 -3.12 1.94
CA THR A 36 -0.26 -4.43 1.55
C THR A 36 -1.04 -5.58 2.18
N ILE A 37 -0.99 -6.78 1.56
CA ILE A 37 -1.55 -8.01 2.14
C ILE A 37 -0.97 -8.27 3.54
N MET A 38 -1.83 -8.54 4.51
CA MET A 38 -1.46 -8.87 5.89
C MET A 38 -2.01 -10.25 6.27
N VAL A 39 -1.33 -10.93 7.20
CA VAL A 39 -1.78 -12.22 7.76
C VAL A 39 -1.77 -12.15 9.28
N ASP A 40 -0.58 -12.02 9.87
CA ASP A 40 -0.38 -12.02 11.32
C ASP A 40 -0.54 -10.64 11.97
N GLY A 41 -0.15 -9.57 11.27
CA GLY A 41 -0.22 -8.20 11.78
C GLY A 41 0.74 -7.88 12.93
N THR A 42 1.69 -8.77 13.25
CA THR A 42 2.59 -8.64 14.41
C THR A 42 4.08 -8.71 14.04
N GLY A 43 4.40 -8.89 12.76
CA GLY A 43 5.76 -8.82 12.21
C GLY A 43 6.46 -10.17 12.08
N MET A 44 5.74 -11.28 12.26
CA MET A 44 6.30 -12.63 12.25
C MET A 44 6.32 -13.26 10.86
N CYS A 45 5.39 -12.90 9.95
CA CYS A 45 5.27 -13.62 8.67
C CYS A 45 5.88 -12.89 7.45
N GLY A 46 6.03 -11.56 7.48
CA GLY A 46 6.55 -10.78 6.36
C GLY A 46 5.64 -10.73 5.10
N ALA A 47 4.36 -11.10 5.22
CA ALA A 47 3.39 -10.97 4.12
C ALA A 47 3.22 -9.51 3.68
N CYS A 48 3.23 -8.60 4.64
CA CYS A 48 3.07 -7.16 4.45
C CYS A 48 4.38 -6.44 4.11
N ARG A 49 5.43 -7.17 3.71
CA ARG A 49 6.71 -6.53 3.38
C ARG A 49 6.59 -5.60 2.17
N VAL A 50 7.35 -4.51 2.23
CA VAL A 50 7.50 -3.54 1.14
C VAL A 50 8.90 -2.93 1.21
N SER A 51 9.49 -2.61 0.05
CA SER A 51 10.72 -1.82 -0.01
C SER A 51 10.45 -0.32 0.14
N VAL A 52 11.07 0.31 1.14
CA VAL A 52 11.05 1.76 1.37
C VAL A 52 12.48 2.26 1.52
N GLY A 53 12.89 3.20 0.67
CA GLY A 53 14.27 3.74 0.68
C GLY A 53 15.35 2.66 0.50
N GLY A 54 15.07 1.65 -0.33
CA GLY A 54 15.97 0.52 -0.58
C GLY A 54 16.06 -0.51 0.56
N LYS A 55 15.25 -0.39 1.62
CA LYS A 55 15.22 -1.33 2.75
C LYS A 55 13.88 -2.05 2.80
N THR A 56 13.91 -3.35 3.08
CA THR A 56 12.69 -4.09 3.37
C THR A 56 12.11 -3.65 4.72
N LYS A 57 10.83 -3.31 4.73
CA LYS A 57 10.04 -2.87 5.89
C LYS A 57 8.76 -3.68 6.00
N PHE A 58 8.23 -3.85 7.21
CA PHE A 58 6.98 -4.56 7.45
C PHE A 58 5.87 -3.57 7.77
N VAL A 59 4.87 -3.44 6.91
CA VAL A 59 3.82 -2.42 7.06
C VAL A 59 3.08 -2.53 8.40
N CYS A 60 2.88 -3.73 8.93
CA CYS A 60 2.19 -3.92 10.21
C CYS A 60 3.00 -3.52 11.46
N VAL A 61 4.32 -3.33 11.35
CA VAL A 61 5.20 -3.00 12.49
C VAL A 61 5.91 -1.67 12.31
N ASP A 62 6.48 -1.44 11.12
CA ASP A 62 7.19 -0.21 10.78
C ASP A 62 6.25 0.92 10.31
N GLY A 63 5.01 0.61 9.94
CA GLY A 63 4.05 1.54 9.32
C GLY A 63 2.73 1.69 10.11
N PRO A 64 1.57 1.79 9.44
CA PRO A 64 1.35 1.66 7.99
C PRO A 64 1.71 2.91 7.17
N GLU A 65 1.98 4.04 7.83
CA GLU A 65 2.42 5.29 7.20
C GLU A 65 3.92 5.28 6.88
N PHE A 66 4.26 5.53 5.61
CA PHE A 66 5.64 5.70 5.15
C PHE A 66 5.79 6.96 4.32
N ASP A 67 7.03 7.45 4.18
CA ASP A 67 7.36 8.49 3.19
C ASP A 67 7.01 7.99 1.78
N ALA A 68 5.98 8.59 1.20
CA ALA A 68 5.44 8.18 -0.08
C ALA A 68 6.46 8.34 -1.22
N HIS A 69 7.48 9.19 -1.07
CA HIS A 69 8.49 9.43 -2.11
C HIS A 69 9.57 8.34 -2.14
N GLU A 70 9.64 7.52 -1.09
CA GLU A 70 10.62 6.44 -0.90
C GLU A 70 10.00 5.04 -1.05
N VAL A 71 8.67 4.92 -1.14
CA VAL A 71 7.95 3.65 -1.31
C VAL A 71 8.13 3.10 -2.74
N ASN A 72 8.51 1.83 -2.85
CA ASN A 72 8.49 1.11 -4.12
C ASN A 72 7.05 0.65 -4.47
N PHE A 73 6.29 1.53 -5.11
CA PHE A 73 4.90 1.25 -5.50
C PHE A 73 4.78 0.15 -6.56
N ASP A 74 5.79 -0.05 -7.41
CA ASP A 74 5.73 -1.10 -8.45
C ASP A 74 5.86 -2.50 -7.85
N GLU A 75 6.77 -2.67 -6.89
CA GLU A 75 6.84 -3.87 -6.06
C GLU A 75 5.50 -4.08 -5.33
N MET A 76 5.00 -3.06 -4.63
CA MET A 76 3.74 -3.16 -3.89
C MET A 76 2.57 -3.58 -4.79
N LEU A 77 2.41 -2.96 -5.96
CA LEU A 77 1.35 -3.28 -6.93
C LEU A 77 1.45 -4.72 -7.43
N SER A 78 2.66 -5.21 -7.74
CA SER A 78 2.85 -6.60 -8.17
C SER A 78 2.40 -7.62 -7.11
N ARG A 79 2.54 -7.27 -5.83
CA ARG A 79 2.19 -8.14 -4.69
C ARG A 79 0.69 -8.19 -4.42
N LEU A 80 -0.04 -7.10 -4.65
CA LEU A 80 -1.49 -7.03 -4.39
C LEU A 80 -2.31 -7.98 -5.28
N GLY A 81 -1.80 -8.36 -6.45
CA GLY A 81 -2.48 -9.32 -7.34
C GLY A 81 -2.25 -10.80 -6.99
N ALA A 82 -1.47 -11.11 -5.94
CA ALA A 82 -1.01 -12.47 -5.68
C ALA A 82 -2.13 -13.49 -5.37
N TYR A 83 -3.27 -13.02 -4.85
CA TYR A 83 -4.38 -13.89 -4.45
C TYR A 83 -5.64 -13.72 -5.29
N LYS A 84 -5.54 -13.08 -6.47
CA LYS A 84 -6.71 -12.74 -7.29
C LYS A 84 -7.56 -13.96 -7.68
N GLU A 85 -6.93 -15.10 -7.97
CA GLU A 85 -7.64 -16.35 -8.28
C GLU A 85 -8.42 -16.87 -7.08
N GLN A 86 -7.78 -16.90 -5.90
CA GLN A 86 -8.38 -17.35 -4.65
C GLN A 86 -9.52 -16.42 -4.22
N GLU A 87 -9.37 -15.10 -4.40
CA GLU A 87 -10.41 -14.10 -4.15
C GLU A 87 -11.65 -14.36 -5.02
N MET A 88 -11.47 -14.63 -6.33
CA MET A 88 -12.58 -14.94 -7.24
C MET A 88 -13.29 -16.23 -6.82
N VAL A 89 -12.54 -17.31 -6.57
CA VAL A 89 -13.12 -18.60 -6.15
C VAL A 89 -13.88 -18.46 -4.83
N ALA A 90 -13.34 -17.71 -3.86
CA ALA A 90 -14.00 -17.46 -2.58
C ALA A 90 -15.31 -16.67 -2.76
N TYR A 91 -15.30 -15.65 -3.62
CA TYR A 91 -16.48 -14.84 -3.91
C TYR A 91 -17.59 -15.66 -4.60
N GLU A 92 -17.24 -16.46 -5.61
CA GLU A 92 -18.18 -17.35 -6.28
C GLU A 92 -18.79 -18.39 -5.33
N LYS A 93 -17.97 -18.97 -4.44
CA LYS A 93 -18.44 -19.91 -3.43
C LYS A 93 -19.41 -19.24 -2.45
N TYR A 94 -19.13 -18.00 -2.04
CA TYR A 94 -20.02 -17.22 -1.18
C TYR A 94 -21.36 -16.96 -1.88
N LEU A 95 -21.35 -16.49 -3.13
CA LEU A 95 -22.59 -16.22 -3.90
C LEU A 95 -23.49 -17.46 -4.04
N LYS A 96 -22.91 -18.65 -4.22
CA LYS A 96 -23.65 -19.92 -4.26
C LYS A 96 -24.24 -20.34 -2.91
N SER A 97 -23.70 -19.86 -1.80
CA SER A 97 -24.18 -20.20 -0.45
C SER A 97 -25.32 -19.32 0.04
N VAL A 98 -25.57 -18.18 -0.62
CA VAL A 98 -26.59 -17.18 -0.25
C VAL A 98 -27.76 -17.11 -1.25
N GLN A 99 -27.75 -17.96 -2.30
CA GLN A 99 -28.88 -18.18 -3.22
C GLN A 99 -29.69 -19.40 -2.76
#